data_AF-A0A8T4BK39-F1
#
_entry.id   AF-A0A8T4BK39-F1
#
_cell.length_a   1.000
_cell.length_b   1.000
_cell.length_c   1.000
_cell.angle_alpha   90.00
_cell.angle_beta   90.00
_cell.angle_gamma   90.00
#
_symmetry.space_group_name_H-M   'P 1'
#
loop_
_entity.id
_entity.type
_entity.pdbx_description
1 polymer ?
#
loop_
_entity_poly.entity_id
_entity_poly.type
_entity_poly.pdbx_seq_one_letter_code
_entity_poly.pdbx_strand_id
1 'polypeptide(L)'
;GWVSIVSNDVLKEQLDLPEHIVPVAYLCLGHVTNFEVKPDLERSGWLPRLELKDVVYYEKWERKEDESWNVIQEMIKSNLNYA
;
A
#
# COMPACT_ATOMS: atom_id res chain seq x y z
N GLY A 1 6.28 11.24 0.78
CA GLY A 1 4.86 10.84 0.72
C GLY A 1 4.37 10.84 -0.71
N TRP A 2 3.47 9.91 -1.06
CA TRP A 2 2.79 9.85 -2.37
C TRP A 2 1.62 10.84 -2.40
N VAL A 3 1.48 11.62 -3.47
CA VAL A 3 0.28 12.43 -3.76
C VAL A 3 -0.36 11.99 -5.09
N SER A 4 -1.64 11.60 -5.05
CA SER A 4 -2.42 11.17 -6.22
C SER A 4 -3.73 11.94 -6.43
N ILE A 5 -4.08 12.84 -5.51
CA ILE A 5 -5.22 13.75 -5.68
C ILE A 5 -4.72 15.00 -6.40
N VAL A 6 -4.38 14.83 -7.68
CA VAL A 6 -3.85 15.87 -8.57
C VAL A 6 -4.15 15.48 -10.02
N SER A 7 -4.34 16.46 -10.91
CA SER A 7 -4.57 16.19 -12.33
C SER A 7 -3.27 15.84 -13.05
N ASN A 8 -3.28 14.72 -13.79
CA ASN A 8 -2.16 14.35 -14.66
C ASN A 8 -1.94 15.37 -15.78
N ASP A 9 -3.00 15.98 -16.32
CA ASP A 9 -2.86 16.98 -17.38
C ASP A 9 -2.14 18.23 -16.87
N VAL A 10 -2.49 18.65 -15.65
CA VAL A 10 -1.79 19.76 -14.98
C VAL A 10 -0.33 19.41 -14.75
N LEU A 11 -0.01 18.19 -14.29
CA LEU A 11 1.38 17.78 -14.11
C LEU A 11 2.16 17.76 -15.43
N LYS A 12 1.54 17.26 -16.52
CA LYS A 12 2.17 17.23 -17.84
C LYS A 12 2.47 18.63 -18.36
N GLU A 13 1.50 19.55 -18.24
CA GLU A 13 1.67 20.94 -18.66
C GLU A 13 2.74 21.66 -17.84
N GLN A 14 2.70 21.56 -16.52
CA GLN A 14 3.61 22.30 -15.64
C GLN A 14 5.06 21.80 -15.69
N LEU A 15 5.27 20.52 -16.00
CA LEU A 15 6.60 19.92 -16.09
C LEU A 15 7.09 19.73 -17.53
N ASP A 16 6.33 20.22 -18.53
CA ASP A 16 6.63 20.08 -19.95
C ASP A 16 6.90 18.62 -20.36
N LEU A 17 6.02 17.70 -19.92
CA LEU A 17 6.17 16.28 -20.22
C LEU A 17 5.73 15.96 -21.65
N PRO A 18 6.48 15.14 -22.39
CA PRO A 18 6.03 14.63 -23.69
C PRO A 18 4.71 13.86 -23.59
N GLU A 19 3.92 13.88 -24.66
CA GLU A 19 2.58 13.27 -24.71
C GLU A 19 2.57 11.79 -24.29
N HIS A 20 3.58 11.04 -24.73
CA HIS A 20 3.73 9.60 -24.48
C HIS A 20 4.19 9.26 -23.05
N ILE A 21 4.53 10.25 -22.22
CA ILE A 21 4.94 10.04 -20.83
C ILE A 21 3.71 10.12 -19.93
N VAL A 22 3.56 9.13 -19.05
CA VAL A 22 2.45 9.05 -18.09
C VAL A 22 3.01 9.15 -16.66
N PRO A 23 2.65 10.20 -15.89
CA PRO A 23 2.99 10.29 -14.48
C PRO A 23 2.40 9.11 -13.70
N VAL A 24 3.23 8.43 -12.92
CA VAL A 24 2.81 7.30 -12.04
C VAL A 24 2.62 7.77 -10.61
N ALA A 25 3.53 8.60 -10.09
CA ALA A 25 3.47 9.10 -8.72
C ALA A 25 4.12 10.49 -8.61
N TYR A 26 3.54 11.35 -7.77
CA TYR A 26 4.16 12.59 -7.31
C TYR A 26 4.65 12.41 -5.88
N LEU A 27 5.96 12.56 -5.66
CA LEU A 27 6.62 12.20 -4.40
C LEU A 27 7.17 13.44 -3.68
N CYS A 28 6.70 13.68 -2.46
CA CYS A 28 7.29 14.67 -1.56
C CYS A 28 8.42 14.03 -0.74
N LEU A 29 9.63 14.57 -0.85
CA LEU A 29 10.84 14.07 -0.16
C LEU A 29 11.36 15.13 0.81
N GLY A 30 11.86 14.69 1.96
CA GLY A 30 12.43 15.55 3.00
C GLY A 30 12.80 14.76 4.25
N HIS A 31 13.76 15.25 5.03
CA HIS A 31 14.11 14.65 6.31
C HIS A 31 12.98 14.80 7.33
N VAL A 32 12.74 13.76 8.13
CA VAL A 32 11.74 13.75 9.21
C VAL A 32 12.41 13.41 10.54
N THR A 33 11.79 13.85 11.64
CA THR A 33 12.30 13.60 13.00
C THR A 33 12.00 12.19 13.50
N ASN A 34 10.92 11.59 13.02
CA ASN A 34 10.42 10.28 13.45
C ASN A 34 9.46 9.69 12.40
N PHE A 35 9.20 8.40 12.54
CA PHE A 35 8.14 7.69 11.82
C PHE A 35 7.07 7.23 12.81
N GLU A 36 5.82 7.24 12.36
CA GLU A 36 4.69 6.78 13.17
C GLU A 36 4.63 5.25 13.20
N VAL A 37 4.17 4.69 14.34
CA VAL A 37 4.05 3.22 14.54
C VAL A 37 2.88 2.60 13.77
N LYS A 38 1.95 3.43 13.29
CA LYS A 38 0.74 3.03 12.56
C LYS A 38 0.46 4.03 11.44
N PRO A 39 -0.20 3.61 10.35
CA PRO A 39 -0.63 4.52 9.29
C PRO A 39 -1.53 5.65 9.83
N ASP A 40 -1.32 6.88 9.35
CA ASP A 40 -2.06 8.05 9.85
C ASP A 40 -3.56 7.93 9.64
N LEU A 41 -4.02 7.39 8.51
CA LEU A 41 -5.44 7.17 8.23
C LEU A 41 -6.08 6.18 9.22
N GLU A 42 -5.35 5.16 9.67
CA GLU A 42 -5.82 4.26 10.74
C GLU A 42 -5.96 5.03 12.06
N ARG A 43 -4.94 5.83 12.40
CA ARG A 43 -4.93 6.64 13.63
C ARG A 43 -6.05 7.68 13.68
N SER A 44 -6.38 8.27 12.53
CA SER A 44 -7.49 9.21 12.37
C SER A 44 -8.87 8.55 12.29
N GLY A 45 -8.95 7.22 12.36
CA GLY A 45 -10.21 6.47 12.33
C GLY A 45 -10.85 6.36 10.93
N TRP A 46 -10.09 6.60 9.87
CA TRP A 46 -10.60 6.54 8.49
C TRP A 46 -10.85 5.09 8.03
N LEU A 47 -9.85 4.22 8.17
CA LEU A 47 -9.98 2.80 7.84
C LEU A 47 -8.97 1.97 8.67
N PRO A 48 -9.42 0.93 9.38
CA PRO A 48 -8.51 0.02 10.08
C PRO A 48 -7.74 -0.85 9.08
N ARG A 49 -6.56 -1.33 9.49
CA ARG A 49 -5.82 -2.35 8.74
C ARG A 49 -6.67 -3.62 8.58
N LEU A 50 -6.72 -4.16 7.36
CA LEU A 50 -7.37 -5.45 7.09
C LEU A 50 -6.54 -6.60 7.70
N GLU A 51 -7.23 -7.62 8.23
CA GLU A 51 -6.57 -8.85 8.65
C GLU A 51 -6.09 -9.65 7.43
N LEU A 52 -4.91 -10.25 7.52
CA LEU A 52 -4.31 -10.95 6.38
C LEU A 52 -5.20 -12.10 5.87
N LYS A 53 -5.87 -12.82 6.77
CA LYS A 53 -6.82 -13.90 6.44
C LYS A 53 -7.98 -13.44 5.56
N ASP A 54 -8.34 -12.16 5.62
CA ASP A 54 -9.50 -11.63 4.90
C ASP A 54 -9.19 -11.36 3.42
N VAL A 55 -7.90 -11.27 3.07
CA VAL A 55 -7.39 -10.98 1.72
C VAL A 55 -6.63 -12.14 1.08
N VAL A 56 -6.63 -13.32 1.72
CA VAL A 56 -6.01 -14.54 1.21
C VAL A 56 -7.10 -15.53 0.78
N TYR A 57 -6.96 -16.06 -0.43
CA TYR A 57 -7.84 -17.08 -0.99
C TYR A 57 -7.04 -18.31 -1.45
N TYR A 58 -7.69 -19.46 -1.45
CA TYR A 58 -7.08 -20.76 -1.70
C TYR A 58 -7.63 -21.39 -2.97
N GLU A 59 -6.78 -21.55 -3.99
CA GLU A 59 -7.06 -22.17 -5.30
C GLU A 59 -8.14 -21.51 -6.17
N LYS A 60 -9.15 -20.91 -5.54
CA LYS A 60 -10.34 -20.33 -6.14
C LYS A 60 -10.64 -18.99 -5.51
N TRP A 61 -11.18 -18.09 -6.32
CA TRP A 61 -11.71 -16.82 -5.84
C TRP A 61 -12.71 -17.05 -4.70
N GLU A 62 -12.62 -16.21 -3.66
CA GLU A 62 -13.50 -16.22 -2.46
C GLU A 62 -13.43 -17.48 -1.56
N ARG A 63 -12.59 -18.46 -1.86
CA ARG A 63 -12.35 -19.59 -0.94
C ARG A 63 -11.38 -19.17 0.17
N LYS A 64 -11.91 -18.84 1.35
CA LYS A 64 -11.15 -18.34 2.51
C LYS A 64 -10.67 -19.42 3.49
N GLU A 65 -11.22 -20.62 3.41
CA GLU A 65 -10.95 -21.68 4.37
C GLU A 65 -9.97 -22.70 3.80
N ASP A 66 -8.90 -22.92 4.56
CA ASP A 66 -7.93 -23.98 4.32
C ASP A 66 -7.25 -24.37 5.65
N GLU A 67 -7.06 -25.67 5.85
CA GLU A 67 -6.48 -26.24 7.07
C GLU A 67 -5.02 -25.80 7.28
N SER A 68 -4.34 -25.38 6.21
CA SER A 68 -2.95 -24.94 6.25
C SER A 68 -2.74 -23.50 6.72
N TRP A 69 -3.80 -22.71 6.97
CA TRP A 69 -3.69 -21.29 7.32
C TRP A 69 -2.69 -21.01 8.45
N ASN A 70 -2.72 -21.82 9.53
CA ASN A 70 -1.82 -21.60 10.66
C ASN A 70 -0.34 -21.70 10.25
N VAL A 71 0.00 -22.69 9.41
CA VAL A 71 1.35 -22.89 8.89
C VAL A 71 1.75 -21.73 7.98
N ILE A 72 0.86 -21.32 7.08
CA ILE A 72 1.10 -20.19 6.16
C ILE A 72 1.28 -18.89 6.94
N GLN A 73 0.45 -18.63 7.94
CA GLN A 73 0.52 -17.43 8.75
C GLN A 73 1.84 -17.36 9.53
N GLU A 74 2.31 -18.48 10.08
CA GLU A 74 3.62 -18.56 10.72
C GLU A 74 4.77 -18.29 9.74
N MET A 75 4.72 -18.92 8.56
CA MET A 75 5.71 -18.67 7.50
C MET A 75 5.74 -17.20 7.05
N ILE A 76 4.58 -16.56 6.91
CA ILE A 76 4.51 -15.15 6.53
C ILE A 76 5.11 -14.28 7.64
N LYS A 77 4.75 -14.51 8.90
CA LYS A 77 5.27 -13.76 10.04
C LYS A 77 6.79 -13.90 10.19
N SER A 78 7.35 -15.09 9.96
CA SER A 78 8.80 -15.31 10.06
C SER A 78 9.60 -14.59 8.97
N ASN A 79 9.01 -14.41 7.78
CA ASN A 79 9.69 -13.80 6.63
C ASN A 79 9.49 -12.27 6.53
N LEU A 80 8.59 -11.67 7.32
CA LEU A 80 8.31 -10.23 7.29
C LEU A 80 9.35 -9.36 8.02
N ASN A 81 10.36 -9.94 8.68
CA ASN A 81 11.41 -9.21 9.40
C ASN A 81 12.45 -8.49 8.50
N TYR A 82 12.13 -8.21 7.23
CA TYR A 82 13.06 -7.62 6.25
C TYR A 82 12.62 -6.26 5.69
N ALA A 83 11.58 -5.62 6.23
CA ALA A 83 11.11 -4.29 5.81
C ALA A 83 11.15 -3.27 6.94
#